data_AF-A0A6I2MRA1-F1
#
_entry.id   AF-A0A6I2MRA1-F1
#
_cell.length_a   1.000
_cell.length_b   1.000
_cell.length_c   1.000
_cell.angle_alpha   90.00
_cell.angle_beta   90.00
_cell.angle_gamma   90.00
#
_symmetry.space_group_name_H-M   'P 1'
#
loop_
_entity.id
_entity.type
_entity.pdbx_description
1 polymer ?
#
loop_
_entity_poly.entity_id
_entity_poly.type
_entity_poly.pdbx_seq_one_letter_code
_entity_poly.pdbx_strand_id
1 'polypeptide(L)'
;MKYIKTDTEYEPKITGSPNGVYSVEIKEKKSFKSKGERNYFNEFVKKNNEDIRRVYEQNFVKIDNKRITEIIYFPSYKKAKNIDVVQYRPFQMGFQLLISEKAYEILKKYRIPAYNIIPSKIETFDKKYFMIGFSMIENKNIDFNKSKFYDFKLEKEIVYKNNNDYAEINFSRYPLETYLKERYNYDIINLQGEGIYFSEDLITALEKNGIIGFVRKKSILYNETE
;
A
#
# COMPACT_ATOMS: atom_id res chain seq x y z
N MET A 1 12.90 -12.54 10.57
CA MET A 1 13.23 -11.82 9.30
C MET A 1 12.76 -10.38 9.43
N LYS A 2 13.63 -9.43 9.09
CA LYS A 2 13.38 -7.99 9.22
C LYS A 2 12.78 -7.41 7.94
N TYR A 3 11.79 -6.55 8.09
CA TYR A 3 11.16 -5.78 7.02
C TYR A 3 11.20 -4.30 7.37
N ILE A 4 11.25 -3.46 6.34
CA ILE A 4 11.30 -2.01 6.47
C ILE A 4 9.98 -1.47 5.94
N LYS A 5 9.34 -0.57 6.70
CA LYS A 5 8.15 0.14 6.25
C LYS A 5 8.49 0.95 5.00
N THR A 6 7.70 0.76 3.97
CA THR A 6 7.82 1.48 2.71
C THR A 6 6.58 2.33 2.49
N ASP A 7 6.79 3.48 1.89
CA ASP A 7 5.71 4.40 1.55
C ASP A 7 5.97 5.01 0.18
N THR A 8 4.98 5.71 -0.36
CA THR A 8 5.16 6.50 -1.56
C THR A 8 5.98 7.77 -1.26
N GLU A 9 6.80 8.16 -2.24
CA GLU A 9 7.54 9.42 -2.17
C GLU A 9 6.56 10.61 -2.20
N TYR A 10 6.88 11.65 -1.45
CA TYR A 10 6.10 12.90 -1.37
C TYR A 10 6.94 14.13 -1.72
N GLU A 11 8.26 14.02 -1.83
CA GLU A 11 9.14 15.14 -2.19
C GLU A 11 8.78 15.73 -3.56
N PRO A 12 8.38 17.02 -3.66
CA PRO A 12 7.95 17.64 -4.91
C PRO A 12 9.00 17.58 -6.02
N LYS A 13 10.28 17.55 -5.65
CA LYS A 13 11.40 17.41 -6.61
C LYS A 13 11.39 16.04 -7.29
N ILE A 14 10.85 15.00 -6.66
CA ILE A 14 10.77 13.64 -7.21
C ILE A 14 9.40 13.39 -7.83
N THR A 15 8.33 13.82 -7.18
CA THR A 15 6.94 13.54 -7.60
C THR A 15 6.39 14.56 -8.59
N GLY A 16 6.88 15.80 -8.54
CA GLY A 16 6.28 16.94 -9.25
C GLY A 16 4.95 17.41 -8.66
N SER A 17 4.53 16.86 -7.50
CA SER A 17 3.34 17.25 -6.76
C SER A 17 3.71 18.26 -5.67
N PRO A 18 3.17 19.49 -5.67
CA PRO A 18 3.54 20.52 -4.69
C PRO A 18 3.14 20.17 -3.26
N ASN A 19 2.10 19.35 -3.08
CA ASN A 19 1.59 18.97 -1.77
C ASN A 19 2.00 17.55 -1.37
N GLY A 20 2.74 16.82 -2.21
CA GLY A 20 3.32 15.52 -1.91
C GLY A 20 2.36 14.34 -1.68
N VAL A 21 1.06 14.56 -1.42
CA VAL A 21 0.16 13.48 -0.99
C VAL A 21 -0.44 12.68 -2.15
N TYR A 22 -0.89 13.31 -3.24
CA TYR A 22 -1.49 12.59 -4.36
C TYR A 22 -0.98 13.17 -5.67
N SER A 23 -0.52 12.29 -6.57
CA SER A 23 0.01 12.72 -7.87
C SER A 23 -1.01 12.56 -8.99
N VAL A 24 -1.93 11.61 -8.86
CA VAL A 24 -2.93 11.29 -9.87
C VAL A 24 -4.29 10.99 -9.24
N GLU A 25 -5.35 11.07 -10.04
CA GLU A 25 -6.72 10.85 -9.59
C GLU A 25 -7.56 10.05 -10.58
N ILE A 26 -8.54 9.32 -10.03
CA ILE A 26 -9.63 8.73 -10.80
C ILE A 26 -10.67 9.83 -11.08
N LYS A 27 -11.07 9.97 -12.34
CA LYS A 27 -12.18 10.83 -12.79
C LYS A 27 -13.35 9.96 -13.22
N GLU A 28 -14.45 10.02 -12.49
CA GLU A 28 -15.61 9.13 -12.66
C GLU A 28 -16.14 8.96 -14.09
N LYS A 29 -16.02 9.99 -14.93
CA LYS A 29 -16.52 9.99 -16.31
C LYS A 29 -15.46 9.58 -17.35
N LYS A 30 -14.18 9.50 -16.97
CA LYS A 30 -13.06 9.33 -17.90
C LYS A 30 -12.12 8.17 -17.57
N SER A 31 -12.14 7.68 -16.33
CA SER A 31 -11.19 6.66 -15.88
C SER A 31 -11.53 5.24 -16.26
N PHE A 32 -12.77 4.98 -16.66
CA PHE A 32 -13.25 3.64 -16.98
C PHE A 32 -13.74 3.60 -18.42
N LYS A 33 -13.51 2.46 -19.08
CA LYS A 33 -13.95 2.25 -20.47
C LYS A 33 -15.46 2.31 -20.62
N SER A 34 -16.19 1.89 -19.59
CA SER A 34 -17.66 1.92 -19.58
C SER A 34 -18.24 2.18 -18.19
N LYS A 35 -19.52 2.56 -18.15
CA LYS A 35 -20.29 2.68 -16.91
C LYS A 35 -20.38 1.33 -16.17
N GLY A 36 -20.40 0.20 -16.90
CA GLY A 36 -20.45 -1.14 -16.33
C GLY A 36 -19.19 -1.48 -15.53
N GLU A 37 -18.02 -1.25 -16.11
CA GLU A 37 -16.72 -1.47 -15.43
C GLU A 37 -16.61 -0.58 -14.18
N ARG A 38 -16.99 0.70 -14.30
CA ARG A 38 -17.02 1.64 -13.18
C ARG A 38 -17.91 1.17 -12.04
N ASN A 39 -19.14 0.77 -12.36
CA ASN A 39 -20.09 0.33 -11.35
C ASN A 39 -19.57 -0.93 -10.63
N TYR A 40 -19.03 -1.89 -11.37
CA TYR A 40 -18.42 -3.10 -10.80
C TYR A 40 -17.27 -2.77 -9.85
N PHE A 41 -16.34 -1.90 -10.27
CA PHE A 41 -15.22 -1.46 -9.43
C PHE A 41 -15.72 -0.75 -8.16
N ASN A 42 -16.65 0.20 -8.30
CA ASN A 42 -17.20 0.96 -7.17
C ASN A 42 -17.94 0.04 -6.18
N GLU A 43 -18.71 -0.93 -6.67
CA GLU A 43 -19.37 -1.93 -5.82
C GLU A 43 -18.37 -2.82 -5.08
N PHE A 44 -17.29 -3.23 -5.75
CA PHE A 44 -16.23 -4.01 -5.13
C PHE A 44 -15.58 -3.23 -3.97
N VAL A 45 -15.20 -1.97 -4.21
CA VAL A 45 -14.59 -1.12 -3.18
C VAL A 45 -15.60 -0.79 -2.07
N LYS A 46 -16.87 -0.51 -2.41
CA LYS A 46 -17.94 -0.30 -1.43
C LYS A 46 -18.05 -1.50 -0.47
N LYS A 47 -18.09 -2.72 -1.01
CA LYS A 47 -18.12 -3.95 -0.18
C LYS A 47 -16.90 -4.07 0.73
N ASN A 48 -15.72 -3.69 0.25
CA ASN A 48 -14.51 -3.70 1.11
C ASN A 48 -14.57 -2.65 2.23
N ASN A 49 -15.21 -1.50 2.00
CA ASN A 49 -15.43 -0.51 3.06
C ASN A 49 -16.50 -0.96 4.07
N GLU A 50 -17.56 -1.62 3.60
CA GLU A 50 -18.62 -2.17 4.45
C GLU A 50 -18.14 -3.38 5.27
N ASP A 51 -17.20 -4.17 4.72
CA ASP A 51 -16.58 -5.30 5.40
C ASP A 51 -15.08 -5.36 5.14
N ILE A 52 -14.31 -4.75 6.05
CA ILE A 52 -12.84 -4.73 5.99
C ILE A 52 -12.23 -6.13 6.06
N ARG A 53 -12.95 -7.16 6.53
CA ARG A 53 -12.41 -8.53 6.53
C ARG A 53 -12.09 -9.01 5.14
N ARG A 54 -12.81 -8.51 4.13
CA ARG A 54 -12.57 -8.83 2.71
C ARG A 54 -11.18 -8.47 2.20
N VAL A 55 -10.46 -7.60 2.91
CA VAL A 55 -9.09 -7.19 2.57
C VAL A 55 -8.05 -7.79 3.51
N TYR A 56 -8.44 -8.55 4.53
CA TYR A 56 -7.53 -9.32 5.37
C TYR A 56 -7.11 -10.62 4.69
N GLU A 57 -5.90 -11.09 4.98
CA GLU A 57 -5.32 -12.30 4.40
C GLU A 57 -6.24 -13.52 4.50
N GLN A 58 -6.82 -13.77 5.67
CA GLN A 58 -7.66 -14.94 5.91
C GLN A 58 -8.96 -14.97 5.07
N ASN A 59 -9.47 -13.80 4.69
CA ASN A 59 -10.76 -13.64 4.01
C ASN A 59 -10.62 -12.84 2.71
N PHE A 60 -9.41 -12.82 2.14
CA PHE A 60 -9.08 -11.90 1.05
C PHE A 60 -9.94 -12.19 -0.19
N VAL A 61 -10.72 -11.20 -0.61
CA VAL A 61 -11.56 -11.31 -1.80
C VAL A 61 -10.84 -10.72 -3.00
N LYS A 62 -10.56 -11.58 -3.98
CA LYS A 62 -9.99 -11.16 -5.25
C LYS A 62 -11.02 -10.46 -6.13
N ILE A 63 -10.61 -9.36 -6.75
CA ILE A 63 -11.39 -8.71 -7.81
C ILE A 63 -11.32 -9.55 -9.09
N ASP A 64 -12.43 -9.65 -9.81
CA ASP A 64 -12.46 -10.28 -11.13
C ASP A 64 -11.93 -9.28 -12.16
N ASN A 65 -10.62 -9.38 -12.43
CA ASN A 65 -9.94 -8.48 -13.36
C ASN A 65 -10.47 -8.58 -14.80
N LYS A 66 -11.18 -9.64 -15.19
CA LYS A 66 -11.80 -9.74 -16.51
C LYS A 66 -12.95 -8.74 -16.72
N ARG A 67 -13.48 -8.18 -15.62
CA ARG A 67 -14.56 -7.18 -15.64
C ARG A 67 -14.05 -5.74 -15.72
N ILE A 68 -12.73 -5.52 -15.71
CA ILE A 68 -12.12 -4.20 -15.78
C ILE A 68 -10.99 -4.25 -16.80
N THR A 69 -11.16 -3.56 -17.93
CA THR A 69 -10.14 -3.56 -18.99
C THR A 69 -8.87 -2.83 -18.52
N GLU A 70 -9.03 -1.59 -18.06
CA GLU A 70 -7.96 -0.71 -17.59
C GLU A 70 -8.59 0.43 -16.77
N ILE A 71 -7.84 0.99 -15.82
CA ILE A 71 -8.20 2.25 -15.15
C ILE A 71 -7.25 3.35 -15.60
N ILE A 72 -7.79 4.42 -16.17
CA ILE A 72 -7.03 5.61 -16.59
C ILE A 72 -7.02 6.62 -15.44
N TYR A 73 -5.84 6.99 -15.00
CA TYR A 73 -5.58 8.01 -14.00
C TYR A 73 -5.16 9.32 -14.66
N PHE A 74 -5.54 10.43 -14.05
CA PHE A 74 -5.22 11.77 -14.54
C PHE A 74 -4.30 12.46 -13.55
N PRO A 75 -3.22 13.11 -13.99
CA PRO A 75 -2.40 13.93 -13.11
C PRO A 75 -3.22 14.97 -12.37
N SER A 76 -3.04 15.06 -11.05
CA SER A 76 -3.63 16.12 -10.24
C SER A 76 -2.95 17.47 -10.47
N TYR A 77 -1.72 17.45 -11.01
CA TYR A 77 -0.91 18.63 -11.27
C TYR A 77 -0.20 18.53 -12.63
N LYS A 78 -0.05 19.67 -13.32
CA LYS A 78 0.63 19.74 -14.63
C LYS A 78 2.08 19.26 -14.60
N LYS A 79 2.75 19.35 -13.45
CA LYS A 79 4.17 19.02 -13.26
C LYS A 79 4.40 17.60 -12.71
N ALA A 80 3.36 16.79 -12.56
CA ALA A 80 3.50 15.41 -12.05
C ALA A 80 4.53 14.64 -12.89
N LYS A 81 5.46 13.96 -12.21
CA LYS A 81 6.58 13.28 -12.84
C LYS A 81 6.28 11.81 -13.10
N ASN A 82 6.82 11.31 -14.21
CA ASN A 82 6.69 9.94 -14.67
C ASN A 82 7.57 8.97 -13.85
N ILE A 83 7.12 8.66 -12.63
CA ILE A 83 7.81 7.83 -11.62
C ILE A 83 7.22 6.42 -11.54
N ASP A 84 7.89 5.47 -10.88
CA ASP A 84 7.47 4.05 -10.92
C ASP A 84 6.45 3.67 -9.85
N VAL A 85 6.47 4.34 -8.70
CA VAL A 85 5.51 4.12 -7.61
C VAL A 85 4.74 5.41 -7.37
N VAL A 86 3.41 5.36 -7.50
CA VAL A 86 2.55 6.55 -7.52
C VAL A 86 1.37 6.38 -6.57
N GLN A 87 1.17 7.39 -5.70
CA GLN A 87 -0.02 7.51 -4.87
C GLN A 87 -1.16 8.19 -5.64
N TYR A 88 -2.37 7.67 -5.48
CA TYR A 88 -3.57 8.13 -6.19
C TYR A 88 -4.71 8.49 -5.24
N ARG A 89 -5.67 9.27 -5.75
CA ARG A 89 -6.91 9.60 -5.05
C ARG A 89 -8.18 9.31 -5.88
N PRO A 90 -9.34 9.09 -5.25
CA PRO A 90 -9.50 8.83 -3.82
C PRO A 90 -8.89 7.47 -3.44
N PHE A 91 -8.54 7.30 -2.15
CA PHE A 91 -8.12 6.00 -1.62
C PHE A 91 -9.22 4.95 -1.85
N GLN A 92 -8.83 3.74 -2.21
CA GLN A 92 -9.73 2.63 -2.53
C GLN A 92 -9.39 1.43 -1.64
N MET A 93 -10.25 1.10 -0.68
CA MET A 93 -9.98 0.03 0.27
C MET A 93 -9.69 -1.29 -0.46
N GLY A 94 -8.54 -1.90 -0.13
CA GLY A 94 -8.02 -3.09 -0.79
C GLY A 94 -7.04 -2.82 -1.93
N PHE A 95 -6.69 -1.56 -2.20
CA PHE A 95 -5.66 -1.16 -3.14
C PHE A 95 -4.80 -0.03 -2.54
N GLN A 96 -3.48 -0.13 -2.62
CA GLN A 96 -2.57 0.78 -1.92
C GLN A 96 -1.90 1.80 -2.84
N LEU A 97 -1.47 1.41 -4.03
CA LEU A 97 -0.64 2.25 -4.90
C LEU A 97 -0.68 1.81 -6.35
N LEU A 98 -0.18 2.66 -7.24
CA LEU A 98 0.13 2.34 -8.62
C LEU A 98 1.61 1.99 -8.74
N ILE A 99 1.93 0.90 -9.44
CA ILE A 99 3.30 0.52 -9.80
C ILE A 99 3.46 0.48 -11.31
N SER A 100 4.62 0.91 -11.83
CA SER A 100 4.96 0.73 -13.24
C SER A 100 5.16 -0.76 -13.56
N GLU A 101 5.02 -1.12 -14.84
CA GLU A 101 5.30 -2.47 -15.32
C GLU A 101 6.70 -2.93 -14.90
N LYS A 102 7.70 -2.04 -15.00
CA LYS A 102 9.08 -2.32 -14.55
C LYS A 102 9.15 -2.71 -13.07
N ALA A 103 8.48 -1.97 -12.19
CA ALA A 103 8.44 -2.30 -10.76
C ALA A 103 7.69 -3.63 -10.52
N TYR A 104 6.58 -3.86 -11.23
CA TYR A 104 5.82 -5.09 -11.12
C TYR A 104 6.62 -6.33 -11.56
N GLU A 105 7.40 -6.24 -12.63
CA GLU A 105 8.30 -7.31 -13.08
C GLU A 105 9.34 -7.71 -12.02
N ILE A 106 9.74 -6.78 -11.15
CA ILE A 106 10.59 -7.08 -10.00
C ILE A 106 9.77 -7.79 -8.91
N LEU A 107 8.60 -7.25 -8.54
CA LEU A 107 7.76 -7.83 -7.49
C LEU A 107 7.40 -9.30 -7.74
N LYS A 108 7.14 -9.67 -9.00
CA LYS A 108 6.79 -11.05 -9.39
C LYS A 108 7.87 -12.09 -9.09
N LYS A 109 9.12 -11.67 -8.84
CA LYS A 109 10.24 -12.57 -8.51
C LYS A 109 10.27 -12.94 -7.02
N TYR A 110 9.44 -12.30 -6.21
CA TYR A 110 9.39 -12.45 -4.76
C TYR A 110 8.09 -13.14 -4.32
N ARG A 111 8.06 -13.62 -3.08
CA ARG A 111 6.87 -14.21 -2.47
C ARG A 111 5.94 -13.10 -2.03
N ILE A 112 4.91 -12.84 -2.81
CA ILE A 112 3.90 -11.83 -2.49
C ILE A 112 2.66 -12.49 -1.88
N PRO A 113 2.00 -11.85 -0.89
CA PRO A 113 0.77 -12.37 -0.31
C PRO A 113 -0.36 -12.33 -1.35
N ALA A 114 -1.55 -12.84 -0.99
CA ALA A 114 -2.71 -12.68 -1.86
C ALA A 114 -2.91 -11.20 -2.23
N TYR A 115 -3.12 -10.91 -3.51
CA TYR A 115 -3.18 -9.54 -3.99
C TYR A 115 -4.17 -9.37 -5.14
N ASN A 116 -4.64 -8.13 -5.29
CA ASN A 116 -5.41 -7.63 -6.41
C ASN A 116 -4.50 -6.82 -7.32
N ILE A 117 -4.75 -6.91 -8.62
CA ILE A 117 -4.04 -6.14 -9.63
C ILE A 117 -4.99 -5.79 -10.77
N ILE A 118 -4.98 -4.52 -11.18
CA ILE A 118 -5.77 -4.02 -12.31
C ILE A 118 -4.83 -3.26 -13.25
N PRO A 119 -4.83 -3.56 -14.56
CA PRO A 119 -4.11 -2.75 -15.54
C PRO A 119 -4.49 -1.27 -15.43
N SER A 120 -3.51 -0.38 -15.54
CA SER A 120 -3.73 1.05 -15.38
C SER A 120 -2.81 1.86 -16.27
N LYS A 121 -3.28 3.06 -16.61
CA LYS A 121 -2.50 4.07 -17.33
C LYS A 121 -2.61 5.40 -16.61
N ILE A 122 -1.58 6.23 -16.73
CA ILE A 122 -1.67 7.65 -16.35
C ILE A 122 -1.61 8.46 -17.65
N GLU A 123 -2.62 9.29 -17.94
CA GLU A 123 -2.88 9.92 -19.24
C GLU A 123 -1.64 10.57 -19.90
N THR A 124 -0.78 11.21 -19.10
CA THR A 124 0.41 11.95 -19.58
C THR A 124 1.72 11.20 -19.37
N PHE A 125 1.68 9.98 -18.84
CA PHE A 125 2.88 9.17 -18.63
C PHE A 125 2.99 8.15 -19.76
N ASP A 126 4.22 7.86 -20.18
CA ASP A 126 4.50 6.89 -21.26
C ASP A 126 4.67 5.45 -20.75
N LYS A 127 4.64 5.24 -19.43
CA LYS A 127 4.74 3.94 -18.79
C LYS A 127 3.37 3.27 -18.66
N LYS A 128 3.36 1.94 -18.72
CA LYS A 128 2.24 1.12 -18.25
C LYS A 128 2.29 1.00 -16.74
N TYR A 129 1.12 1.01 -16.11
CA TYR A 129 0.98 0.87 -14.67
C TYR A 129 0.01 -0.26 -14.29
N PHE A 130 0.04 -0.59 -13.02
CA PHE A 130 -0.91 -1.48 -12.38
C PHE A 130 -1.33 -0.89 -11.04
N MET A 131 -2.64 -0.82 -10.82
CA MET A 131 -3.20 -0.57 -9.50
C MET A 131 -3.09 -1.85 -8.69
N ILE A 132 -2.34 -1.84 -7.60
CA ILE A 132 -2.03 -3.04 -6.82
C ILE A 132 -2.55 -2.94 -5.38
N GLY A 133 -2.99 -4.07 -4.85
CA GLY A 133 -3.55 -4.21 -3.52
C GLY A 133 -3.16 -5.51 -2.84
N PHE A 134 -2.35 -5.48 -1.79
CA PHE A 134 -1.96 -6.66 -1.01
C PHE A 134 -2.94 -6.92 0.13
N SER A 135 -3.23 -8.19 0.40
CA SER A 135 -3.99 -8.60 1.59
C SER A 135 -3.31 -8.15 2.87
N MET A 136 -4.10 -7.75 3.85
CA MET A 136 -3.61 -7.21 5.12
C MET A 136 -3.55 -8.27 6.22
N ILE A 137 -2.51 -8.20 7.03
CA ILE A 137 -2.43 -8.88 8.32
C ILE A 137 -3.19 -8.03 9.34
N GLU A 138 -4.06 -8.67 10.12
CA GLU A 138 -4.84 -8.02 11.18
C GLU A 138 -3.96 -7.64 12.38
N ASN A 139 -4.32 -6.54 13.06
CA ASN A 139 -3.59 -6.06 14.24
C ASN A 139 -3.60 -7.05 15.41
N LYS A 140 -4.59 -7.95 15.47
CA LYS A 140 -4.63 -9.03 16.46
C LYS A 140 -3.42 -9.98 16.37
N ASN A 141 -2.73 -10.01 15.22
CA ASN A 141 -1.54 -10.81 14.97
C ASN A 141 -0.23 -10.09 15.34
N ILE A 142 -0.30 -8.88 15.89
CA ILE A 142 0.86 -8.16 16.45
C ILE A 142 1.09 -8.61 17.90
N ASP A 143 2.33 -8.91 18.25
CA ASP A 143 2.77 -9.05 19.63
C ASP A 143 3.04 -7.66 20.22
N PHE A 144 2.02 -7.09 20.86
CA PHE A 144 2.09 -5.76 21.44
C PHE A 144 3.07 -5.66 22.62
N ASN A 145 3.34 -6.76 23.33
CA ASN A 145 4.26 -6.74 24.46
C ASN A 145 5.72 -6.56 24.01
N LYS A 146 6.06 -7.03 22.81
CA LYS A 146 7.37 -6.83 22.18
C LYS A 146 7.45 -5.56 21.32
N SER A 147 6.31 -5.06 20.85
CA SER A 147 6.24 -3.95 19.90
C SER A 147 6.34 -2.57 20.57
N LYS A 148 6.99 -1.62 19.91
CA LYS A 148 7.19 -0.25 20.35
C LYS A 148 6.64 0.75 19.34
N PHE A 149 5.99 1.78 19.88
CA PHE A 149 5.40 2.85 19.11
C PHE A 149 5.82 4.20 19.69
N TYR A 150 5.85 5.23 18.86
CA TYR A 150 6.01 6.61 19.31
C TYR A 150 4.65 7.31 19.28
N ASP A 151 4.31 8.03 20.33
CA ASP A 151 3.14 8.91 20.37
C ASP A 151 3.62 10.37 20.28
N PHE A 152 3.25 11.06 19.20
CA PHE A 152 3.62 12.44 18.93
C PHE A 152 2.92 13.44 19.85
N LYS A 153 1.78 13.09 20.44
CA LYS A 153 1.07 13.97 21.37
C LYS A 153 1.68 13.90 22.77
N LEU A 154 2.11 12.70 23.17
CA LEU A 154 2.79 12.46 24.46
C LEU A 154 4.30 12.64 24.37
N GLU A 155 4.84 12.81 23.15
CA GLU A 155 6.26 12.93 22.83
C GLU A 155 7.13 11.83 23.45
N LYS A 156 6.64 10.58 23.43
CA LYS A 156 7.35 9.45 24.04
C LYS A 156 7.08 8.12 23.35
N GLU A 157 7.98 7.18 23.61
CA GLU A 157 7.75 5.78 23.28
C GLU A 157 6.70 5.17 24.21
N ILE A 158 5.85 4.32 23.63
CA ILE A 158 4.79 3.60 24.31
C ILE A 158 4.76 2.14 23.85
N VAL A 159 4.40 1.28 24.79
CA VAL A 159 4.10 -0.13 24.57
C VAL A 159 2.64 -0.32 24.92
N TYR A 160 1.87 -0.87 23.98
CA TYR A 160 0.47 -1.21 24.21
C TYR A 160 0.36 -2.58 24.86
N LYS A 161 -0.66 -2.83 25.69
CA LYS A 161 -0.80 -4.14 26.33
C LYS A 161 -1.39 -5.18 25.40
N ASN A 162 -2.28 -4.75 24.51
CA ASN A 162 -3.06 -5.65 23.66
C ASN A 162 -3.70 -4.89 22.47
N ASN A 163 -4.38 -5.63 21.60
CA ASN A 163 -5.06 -5.08 20.43
C ASN A 163 -6.18 -4.08 20.77
N ASN A 164 -6.91 -4.26 21.86
CA ASN A 164 -8.00 -3.35 22.24
C ASN A 164 -7.45 -1.98 22.66
N ASP A 165 -6.40 -1.96 23.47
CA ASP A 165 -5.68 -0.73 23.85
C ASP A 165 -5.10 -0.01 22.62
N TYR A 166 -4.81 -0.77 21.56
CA TYR A 166 -4.24 -0.27 20.31
C TYR A 166 -5.28 0.11 19.24
N ALA A 167 -6.49 -0.46 19.32
CA ALA A 167 -7.53 -0.33 18.29
C ALA A 167 -8.23 1.04 18.29
N GLU A 168 -8.02 1.86 19.33
CA GLU A 168 -8.46 3.25 19.30
C GLU A 168 -7.71 4.02 18.20
N ILE A 169 -8.47 4.75 17.37
CA ILE A 169 -7.89 5.57 16.30
C ILE A 169 -7.04 6.68 16.91
N ASN A 170 -5.72 6.52 16.86
CA ASN A 170 -4.76 7.51 17.31
C ASN A 170 -3.85 7.94 16.15
N PHE A 171 -4.18 9.06 15.52
CA PHE A 171 -3.40 9.67 14.43
C PHE A 171 -2.05 10.24 14.88
N SER A 172 -1.79 10.32 16.19
CA SER A 172 -0.49 10.73 16.74
C SER A 172 0.46 9.54 16.95
N ARG A 173 0.08 8.33 16.57
CA ARG A 173 0.92 7.13 16.73
C ARG A 173 1.77 6.86 15.49
N TYR A 174 3.01 6.41 15.73
CA TYR A 174 3.89 5.87 14.70
C TYR A 174 4.58 4.58 15.16
N PRO A 175 4.57 3.48 14.38
CA PRO A 175 5.25 2.24 14.73
C PRO A 175 6.78 2.42 14.63
N LEU A 176 7.51 2.06 15.66
CA LEU A 176 8.98 2.01 15.64
C LEU A 176 9.47 0.60 15.32
N GLU A 177 9.07 -0.34 16.17
CA GLU A 177 9.39 -1.76 16.07
C GLU A 177 8.10 -2.55 16.24
N THR A 178 7.72 -3.35 15.26
CA THR A 178 6.51 -4.17 15.33
C THR A 178 6.90 -5.63 15.23
N TYR A 179 6.38 -6.47 16.11
CA TYR A 179 6.64 -7.91 16.12
C TYR A 179 5.34 -8.64 15.79
N LEU A 180 5.40 -9.61 14.89
CA LEU A 180 4.26 -10.49 14.59
C LEU A 180 4.28 -11.71 15.51
N LYS A 181 3.10 -12.18 15.90
CA LYS A 181 2.92 -13.40 16.70
C LYS A 181 3.23 -14.68 15.93
N GLU A 182 3.13 -14.61 14.61
CA GLU A 182 3.30 -15.74 13.69
C GLU A 182 4.21 -15.33 12.55
N ARG A 183 4.86 -16.32 11.94
CA ARG A 183 5.75 -16.12 10.80
C ARG A 183 4.97 -16.18 9.48
N TYR A 184 5.08 -15.13 8.69
CA TYR A 184 4.49 -15.03 7.35
C TYR A 184 5.57 -15.25 6.27
N ASN A 185 5.37 -16.21 5.35
CA ASN A 185 6.38 -16.58 4.34
C ASN A 185 6.29 -15.71 3.07
N TYR A 186 6.34 -14.40 3.23
CA TYR A 186 6.31 -13.43 2.14
C TYR A 186 7.54 -12.53 2.16
N ASP A 187 7.68 -11.69 1.15
CA ASP A 187 8.67 -10.62 1.05
C ASP A 187 7.98 -9.24 1.12
N ILE A 188 6.65 -9.23 1.16
CA ILE A 188 5.79 -8.06 1.36
C ILE A 188 4.79 -8.38 2.47
N ILE A 189 4.74 -7.53 3.49
CA ILE A 189 3.73 -7.58 4.55
C ILE A 189 2.96 -6.26 4.54
N ASN A 190 1.64 -6.33 4.38
CA ASN A 190 0.76 -5.19 4.55
C ASN A 190 0.05 -5.33 5.90
N LEU A 191 0.25 -4.40 6.82
CA LEU A 191 -0.26 -4.48 8.19
C LEU A 191 -1.41 -3.49 8.37
N GLN A 192 -2.51 -3.95 8.98
CA GLN A 192 -3.73 -3.17 9.16
C GLN A 192 -3.47 -1.81 9.83
N GLY A 193 -3.71 -0.72 9.10
CA GLY A 193 -3.54 0.63 9.63
C GLY A 193 -2.08 1.10 9.74
N GLU A 194 -1.12 0.21 9.52
CA GLU A 194 0.31 0.52 9.60
C GLU A 194 1.00 0.54 8.22
N GLY A 195 0.37 -0.01 7.20
CA GLY A 195 0.83 0.07 5.80
C GLY A 195 1.78 -1.05 5.42
N ILE A 196 2.56 -0.83 4.36
CA ILE A 196 3.32 -1.87 3.67
C ILE A 196 4.77 -1.90 4.16
N TYR A 197 5.27 -3.11 4.36
CA TYR A 197 6.64 -3.42 4.74
C TYR A 197 7.23 -4.37 3.69
N PHE A 198 8.42 -4.06 3.20
CA PHE A 198 9.16 -4.90 2.26
C PHE A 198 10.37 -5.53 2.93
N SER A 199 10.74 -6.74 2.50
CA SER A 199 12.01 -7.36 2.87
C SER A 199 13.19 -6.53 2.34
N GLU A 200 14.34 -6.60 3.01
CA GLU A 200 15.53 -5.85 2.59
C GLU A 200 16.01 -6.25 1.18
N ASP A 201 15.87 -7.53 0.82
CA ASP A 201 16.21 -8.04 -0.51
C ASP A 201 15.33 -7.44 -1.60
N LEU A 202 14.03 -7.30 -1.35
CA LEU A 202 13.10 -6.69 -2.29
C LEU A 202 13.43 -5.20 -2.47
N ILE A 203 13.65 -4.47 -1.37
CA ILE A 203 14.03 -3.05 -1.44
C ILE A 203 15.32 -2.87 -2.24
N THR A 204 16.32 -3.71 -1.96
CA THR A 204 17.61 -3.68 -2.66
C THR A 204 17.43 -3.93 -4.16
N ALA A 205 16.56 -4.86 -4.56
CA ALA A 205 16.28 -5.08 -5.97
C ALA A 205 15.57 -3.90 -6.63
N LEU A 206 14.61 -3.26 -5.96
CA LEU A 206 13.95 -2.06 -6.47
C LEU A 206 14.96 -0.93 -6.70
N GLU A 207 15.85 -0.69 -5.73
CA GLU A 207 16.87 0.37 -5.83
C GLU A 207 17.93 0.07 -6.90
N LYS A 208 18.46 -1.16 -6.94
CA LYS A 208 19.44 -1.56 -7.97
C LYS A 208 18.89 -1.45 -9.39
N ASN A 209 17.58 -1.62 -9.55
CA ASN A 209 16.91 -1.43 -10.84
C ASN A 209 16.44 0.01 -11.07
N GLY A 210 16.76 0.95 -10.18
CA GLY A 210 16.41 2.37 -10.34
C GLY A 210 14.91 2.63 -10.35
N ILE A 211 14.14 1.90 -9.53
CA ILE A 211 12.72 2.20 -9.29
C ILE A 211 12.64 3.48 -8.46
N ILE A 212 11.80 4.44 -8.88
CA ILE A 212 11.61 5.73 -8.19
C ILE A 212 10.17 5.92 -7.73
N GLY A 213 9.95 6.77 -6.73
CA GLY A 213 8.62 7.09 -6.20
C GLY A 213 8.23 6.33 -4.93
N PHE A 214 9.18 5.63 -4.31
CA PHE A 214 9.00 5.02 -2.99
C PHE A 214 10.12 5.45 -2.04
N VAL A 215 9.86 5.38 -0.74
CA VAL A 215 10.82 5.72 0.31
C VAL A 215 10.84 4.66 1.40
N ARG A 216 12.02 4.46 1.99
CA ARG A 216 12.17 3.71 3.23
C ARG A 216 11.77 4.60 4.41
N LYS A 217 11.01 4.05 5.35
CA LYS A 217 10.70 4.71 6.62
C LYS A 217 11.51 4.06 7.75
N LYS A 218 11.55 4.71 8.91
CA LYS A 218 12.30 4.23 10.08
C LYS A 218 11.68 3.00 10.75
N SER A 219 10.39 2.77 10.53
CA SER A 219 9.65 1.67 11.14
C SER A 219 10.12 0.31 10.63
N ILE A 220 10.37 -0.60 11.57
CA ILE A 220 10.84 -1.96 11.34
C ILE A 220 9.76 -2.95 11.79
N LEU A 221 9.56 -3.98 10.97
CA LEU A 221 8.71 -5.12 11.29
C LEU A 221 9.56 -6.40 11.40
N TYR A 222 9.43 -7.08 12.52
CA TYR A 222 10.05 -8.36 12.83
C TYR A 222 9.03 -9.48 12.66
N ASN A 223 9.32 -10.35 11.70
CA ASN A 223 8.51 -11.52 11.36
C ASN A 223 9.18 -12.76 11.94
N GLU A 224 9.08 -12.93 13.25
CA GLU A 224 9.80 -13.94 14.02
C GLU A 224 8.87 -14.57 15.05
N THR A 225 8.97 -15.88 15.19
CA THR A 225 8.40 -16.64 16.29
C THR A 225 9.59 -17.17 17.08
N GLU A 226 9.68 -16.75 18.34
CA GLU A 226 10.79 -16.89 19.30
C GLU A 226 11.74 -15.68 19.35
#